data_AF-A0A0P7B5B7-F1
#
_entry.id   AF-A0A0P7B5B7-F1
#
_cell.length_a   1.000
_cell.length_b   1.000
_cell.length_c   1.000
_cell.angle_alpha   90.00
_cell.angle_beta   90.00
_cell.angle_gamma   90.00
#
_symmetry.space_group_name_H-M   'P 1'
#
loop_
_entity.id
_entity.type
_entity.pdbx_description
1 polymer ?
#
loop_
_entity_poly.entity_id
_entity_poly.type
_entity_poly.pdbx_seq_one_letter_code
_entity_poly.pdbx_strand_id
1 'polypeptide(L)'
;MASLTIRNLTINPIELVSVERFESERVRTANVVSSVTGKLSGFINATDFTAHETRAQGNALHKEKTSVRIEPFKIKETEIRAADKSKEILRLTFKAADHHYEVDVPSPSRKSAVMKKLDGGSHEFTAVYTHNGAFLAVFSSARLDAWMKELHDEWPLPVLSIPGTHNAATHHKALPSVRCQSASVPEQLNNGVRFLDVRVSANPDNDELTIVHGAFPISLTGNKYLKDFLEDVYAFLEKNPSEVIILSLKREGTGKGTDQQMGKYLKHSYVDKKRSRWWTEPKVPTLGAARGKIIIIRRFALADDMKKACWDGRGWGIDASQWPDNCEDGKTGGGHIRVQDFYEVTETQNVEKKTEYARSQLERAAEQNFLISGMEGHKPGAKTPPFFVNFLSANYFFNASCWPERVAAKINPSMVEYLCIRHGDEGKGPKKLKVGTGGTGILVTDWVGAHDDWDLIRCVVGMNARLQHRK
;
A
#
# COMPACT_ATOMS: atom_id res chain seq x y z
N MET A 1 -6.57 -20.70 -26.95
CA MET A 1 -5.82 -19.56 -26.39
C MET A 1 -6.77 -18.74 -25.54
N ALA A 2 -6.32 -18.18 -24.42
CA ALA A 2 -7.21 -17.43 -23.53
C ALA A 2 -7.64 -16.11 -24.17
N SER A 3 -8.88 -15.71 -23.90
CA SER A 3 -9.39 -14.38 -24.26
C SER A 3 -8.93 -13.33 -23.26
N LEU A 4 -8.69 -12.11 -23.74
CA LEU A 4 -8.37 -10.96 -22.90
C LEU A 4 -9.60 -10.60 -22.07
N THR A 5 -9.43 -10.52 -20.75
CA THR A 5 -10.44 -9.98 -19.84
C THR A 5 -10.03 -8.59 -19.38
N ILE A 6 -10.94 -7.63 -19.44
CA ILE A 6 -10.66 -6.23 -19.07
C ILE A 6 -11.50 -5.87 -17.86
N ARG A 7 -10.86 -5.28 -16.85
CA ARG A 7 -11.51 -4.73 -15.66
C ARG A 7 -11.30 -3.23 -15.60
N ASN A 8 -12.41 -2.51 -15.56
CA ASN A 8 -12.42 -1.08 -15.34
C ASN A 8 -12.51 -0.81 -13.83
N LEU A 9 -11.45 -0.30 -13.22
CA LEU A 9 -11.40 0.16 -11.82
C LEU A 9 -11.41 1.69 -11.74
N THR A 10 -11.88 2.36 -12.80
CA THR A 10 -11.96 3.81 -12.89
C THR A 10 -13.39 4.29 -12.64
N ILE A 11 -13.51 5.59 -12.43
CA ILE A 11 -14.80 6.29 -12.30
C ILE A 11 -15.51 6.44 -13.67
N ASN A 12 -14.77 6.42 -14.77
CA ASN A 12 -15.36 6.64 -16.10
C ASN A 12 -15.56 5.32 -16.85
N PRO A 13 -16.60 5.22 -17.70
CA PRO A 13 -16.63 4.13 -18.67
C PRO A 13 -15.41 4.21 -19.59
N ILE A 14 -14.84 3.06 -19.91
CA ILE A 14 -13.76 2.92 -20.89
C ILE A 14 -14.27 2.05 -22.04
N GLU A 15 -13.87 2.37 -23.26
CA GLU A 15 -14.23 1.59 -24.45
C GLU A 15 -12.97 1.20 -25.20
N LEU A 16 -12.70 -0.09 -25.34
CA LEU A 16 -11.64 -0.54 -26.23
C LEU A 16 -12.13 -0.37 -27.67
N VAL A 17 -11.42 0.46 -28.45
CA VAL A 17 -11.82 0.82 -29.82
C VAL A 17 -10.91 0.25 -30.90
N SER A 18 -9.67 -0.11 -30.55
CA SER A 18 -8.74 -0.74 -31.48
C SER A 18 -7.74 -1.64 -30.79
N VAL A 19 -7.36 -2.71 -31.49
CA VAL A 19 -6.31 -3.66 -31.10
C VAL A 19 -5.34 -3.83 -32.27
N GLU A 20 -4.05 -3.62 -32.01
CA GLU A 20 -2.97 -3.85 -32.96
C GLU A 20 -2.02 -4.92 -32.42
N ARG A 21 -1.57 -5.83 -33.28
CA ARG A 21 -0.68 -6.94 -32.90
C ARG A 21 0.71 -6.72 -33.45
N PHE A 22 1.73 -6.93 -32.61
CA PHE A 22 3.14 -6.79 -32.96
C PHE A 22 3.92 -8.03 -32.55
N GLU A 23 5.02 -8.31 -33.25
CA GLU A 23 6.05 -9.19 -32.71
C GLU A 23 6.72 -8.54 -31.50
N SER A 24 7.10 -9.35 -30.53
CA SER A 24 7.78 -8.88 -29.32
C SER A 24 9.30 -9.00 -29.44
N GLU A 25 10.01 -7.91 -29.20
CA GLU A 25 11.46 -7.89 -29.07
C GLU A 25 11.88 -7.75 -27.61
N ARG A 26 12.85 -8.55 -27.16
CA ARG A 26 13.45 -8.40 -25.83
C ARG A 26 14.70 -7.52 -25.91
N VAL A 27 14.58 -6.31 -25.40
CA VAL A 27 15.68 -5.35 -25.36
C VAL A 27 16.31 -5.37 -23.97
N ARG A 28 17.64 -5.48 -23.91
CA ARG A 28 18.38 -5.34 -22.64
C ARG A 28 18.44 -3.85 -22.27
N THR A 29 17.89 -3.47 -21.13
CA THR A 29 18.03 -2.09 -20.63
C THR A 29 19.36 -1.95 -19.93
N ALA A 30 20.26 -1.11 -20.45
CA ALA A 30 21.53 -0.79 -19.82
C ALA A 30 21.32 0.26 -18.72
N ASN A 31 21.47 -0.14 -17.45
CA ASN A 31 22.12 0.61 -16.35
C ASN A 31 21.83 -0.04 -14.99
N VAL A 32 22.74 -0.91 -14.54
CA VAL A 32 23.12 -0.95 -13.12
C VAL A 32 24.65 -0.86 -13.13
N VAL A 33 25.19 0.32 -12.80
CA VAL A 33 26.62 0.44 -12.51
C VAL A 33 26.84 -0.27 -11.19
N SER A 34 27.15 -1.57 -11.25
CA SER A 34 27.74 -2.28 -10.14
C SER A 34 29.21 -1.89 -10.10
N SER A 35 29.59 -0.97 -9.20
CA SER A 35 30.99 -0.79 -8.84
C SER A 35 31.46 -2.05 -8.11
N VAL A 36 31.92 -3.03 -8.88
CA VAL A 36 32.60 -4.23 -8.36
C VAL A 36 34.07 -3.89 -8.19
N THR A 37 34.47 -3.59 -6.96
CA THR A 37 35.84 -3.81 -6.50
C THR A 37 35.84 -4.34 -5.08
N GLY A 38 36.20 -5.61 -4.93
CA GLY A 38 36.48 -6.25 -3.63
C GLY A 38 35.78 -7.58 -3.42
N LYS A 39 36.51 -8.67 -3.64
CA LYS A 39 36.13 -10.06 -3.37
C LYS A 39 35.56 -10.23 -1.95
N LEU A 40 34.38 -10.86 -1.82
CA LEU A 40 34.01 -11.87 -0.80
C LEU A 40 32.52 -12.30 -0.94
N SER A 41 32.34 -13.58 -1.29
CA SER A 41 31.21 -14.51 -1.02
C SER A 41 29.75 -13.99 -0.93
N GLY A 42 28.91 -14.41 -1.89
CA GLY A 42 27.79 -15.32 -1.56
C GLY A 42 26.38 -14.78 -1.32
N PHE A 43 26.03 -13.54 -1.70
CA PHE A 43 24.63 -13.07 -1.63
C PHE A 43 24.18 -12.45 -2.96
N ILE A 44 23.50 -13.24 -3.80
CA ILE A 44 22.78 -12.75 -4.99
C ILE A 44 21.49 -12.08 -4.47
N ASN A 45 21.27 -10.79 -4.75
CA ASN A 45 20.05 -10.08 -4.32
C ASN A 45 18.81 -10.78 -4.90
N ALA A 46 17.74 -10.90 -4.13
CA ALA A 46 16.50 -11.54 -4.60
C ALA A 46 15.82 -10.78 -5.72
N THR A 47 16.15 -9.50 -5.80
CA THR A 47 15.56 -8.54 -6.70
C THR A 47 16.48 -8.21 -7.88
N ASP A 48 17.59 -8.93 -8.08
CA ASP A 48 18.37 -8.88 -9.32
C ASP A 48 17.59 -9.54 -10.47
N PHE A 49 16.63 -8.81 -11.00
CA PHE A 49 16.09 -9.09 -12.32
C PHE A 49 17.03 -8.46 -13.34
N THR A 50 17.64 -9.28 -14.20
CA THR A 50 18.24 -8.78 -15.43
C THR A 50 17.18 -7.95 -16.16
N ALA A 51 17.42 -6.64 -16.24
CA ALA A 51 16.45 -5.69 -16.77
C ALA A 51 16.35 -5.87 -18.29
N HIS A 52 15.31 -6.58 -18.70
CA HIS A 52 14.90 -6.74 -20.08
C HIS A 52 13.52 -6.12 -20.22
N GLU A 53 13.35 -5.26 -21.22
CA GLU A 53 12.06 -4.75 -21.63
C GLU A 53 11.55 -5.52 -22.84
N THR A 54 10.23 -5.71 -22.92
CA THR A 54 9.57 -6.31 -24.08
C THR A 54 8.95 -5.19 -24.91
N ARG A 55 9.40 -4.97 -26.15
CA ARG A 55 8.91 -3.85 -26.98
C ARG A 55 8.28 -4.37 -28.26
N ALA A 56 7.32 -3.62 -28.79
CA ALA A 56 6.72 -3.91 -30.08
C ALA A 56 7.76 -3.70 -31.18
N GLN A 57 7.93 -4.70 -32.05
CA GLN A 57 8.88 -4.67 -33.16
C GLN A 57 8.18 -4.49 -34.49
N GLY A 58 8.74 -3.64 -35.35
CA GLY A 58 8.28 -3.45 -36.73
C GLY A 58 6.87 -2.85 -36.85
N ASN A 59 6.20 -3.19 -37.95
CA ASN A 59 4.83 -2.75 -38.22
C ASN A 59 3.82 -3.71 -37.58
N ALA A 60 2.59 -3.22 -37.33
CA ALA A 60 1.51 -4.07 -36.85
C ALA A 60 1.24 -5.21 -37.85
N LEU A 61 1.30 -6.44 -37.37
CA LEU A 61 0.97 -7.65 -38.13
C LEU A 61 -0.53 -7.70 -38.47
N HIS A 62 -1.35 -7.20 -37.54
CA HIS A 62 -2.80 -7.15 -37.69
C HIS A 62 -3.35 -5.94 -36.93
N LYS A 63 -4.35 -5.28 -37.51
CA LYS A 63 -5.09 -4.18 -36.90
C LYS A 63 -6.58 -4.44 -36.99
N GLU A 64 -7.24 -4.40 -35.85
CA GLU A 64 -8.68 -4.61 -35.73
C GLU A 64 -9.32 -3.38 -35.08
N LYS A 65 -10.44 -2.93 -35.65
CA LYS A 65 -11.35 -2.01 -34.96
C LYS A 65 -12.35 -2.83 -34.16
N THR A 66 -12.58 -2.45 -32.92
CA THR A 66 -13.51 -3.13 -32.03
C THR A 66 -14.33 -2.10 -31.26
N SER A 67 -15.32 -2.54 -30.51
CA SER A 67 -16.10 -1.69 -29.60
C SER A 67 -16.47 -2.53 -28.39
N VAL A 68 -15.60 -2.51 -27.39
CA VAL A 68 -15.82 -3.19 -26.12
C VAL A 68 -15.91 -2.15 -25.02
N ARG A 69 -17.14 -1.70 -24.76
CA ARG A 69 -17.44 -0.81 -23.62
C ARG A 69 -17.44 -1.58 -22.31
N ILE A 70 -16.74 -1.06 -21.30
CA ILE A 70 -16.68 -1.55 -19.92
C ILE A 70 -17.08 -0.42 -18.97
N GLU A 71 -18.21 -0.59 -18.29
CA GLU A 71 -18.72 0.38 -17.31
C GLU A 71 -17.82 0.48 -16.06
N PRO A 72 -17.89 1.60 -15.30
CA PRO A 72 -17.13 1.78 -14.07
C PRO A 72 -17.27 0.59 -13.11
N PHE A 73 -16.14 0.14 -12.56
CA PHE A 73 -16.08 -0.97 -11.60
C PHE A 73 -16.66 -2.30 -12.12
N LYS A 74 -16.67 -2.51 -13.44
CA LYS A 74 -17.09 -3.77 -14.08
C LYS A 74 -15.93 -4.53 -14.71
N ILE A 75 -16.14 -5.83 -14.88
CA ILE A 75 -15.26 -6.77 -15.57
C ILE A 75 -15.98 -7.23 -16.84
N LYS A 76 -15.26 -7.32 -17.95
CA LYS A 76 -15.77 -7.84 -19.22
C LYS A 76 -14.76 -8.78 -19.85
N GLU A 77 -15.15 -10.02 -20.06
CA GLU A 77 -14.45 -10.95 -20.95
C GLU A 77 -14.71 -10.50 -22.40
N THR A 78 -13.67 -10.55 -23.24
CA THR A 78 -13.73 -10.07 -24.63
C THR A 78 -13.52 -11.22 -25.60
N GLU A 79 -13.85 -11.02 -26.87
CA GLU A 79 -13.50 -12.00 -27.93
C GLU A 79 -12.04 -11.85 -28.42
N ILE A 80 -11.28 -10.92 -27.82
CA ILE A 80 -9.92 -10.61 -28.26
C ILE A 80 -8.97 -11.64 -27.68
N ARG A 81 -8.32 -12.40 -28.55
CA ARG A 81 -7.27 -13.33 -28.15
C ARG A 81 -6.13 -12.60 -27.43
N ALA A 82 -5.72 -13.10 -26.27
CA ALA A 82 -4.57 -12.56 -25.55
C ALA A 82 -3.27 -12.64 -26.37
N ALA A 83 -2.26 -11.85 -25.98
CA ALA A 83 -0.93 -11.92 -26.59
C ALA A 83 -0.26 -13.27 -26.31
N ASP A 84 0.36 -13.89 -27.32
CA ASP A 84 1.21 -15.05 -27.08
C ASP A 84 2.43 -14.68 -26.24
N LYS A 85 2.59 -15.40 -25.13
CA LYS A 85 3.61 -15.10 -24.11
C LYS A 85 5.01 -15.08 -24.73
N SER A 86 5.70 -13.94 -24.59
CA SER A 86 7.06 -13.70 -25.12
C SER A 86 7.21 -13.74 -26.65
N LYS A 87 6.10 -13.67 -27.39
CA LYS A 87 6.10 -13.63 -28.87
C LYS A 87 5.35 -12.43 -29.41
N GLU A 88 4.28 -12.01 -28.74
CA GLU A 88 3.41 -10.94 -29.20
C GLU A 88 3.23 -9.85 -28.15
N ILE A 89 2.94 -8.65 -28.64
CA ILE A 89 2.40 -7.53 -27.87
C ILE A 89 1.11 -7.08 -28.54
N LEU A 90 0.08 -6.80 -27.72
CA LEU A 90 -1.12 -6.10 -28.16
C LEU A 90 -1.00 -4.64 -27.77
N ARG A 91 -1.14 -3.75 -28.75
CA ARG A 91 -1.38 -2.34 -28.50
C ARG A 91 -2.88 -2.10 -28.47
N LEU A 92 -3.37 -1.66 -27.33
CA LEU A 92 -4.77 -1.43 -27.06
C LEU A 92 -5.04 0.07 -27.04
N THR A 93 -6.01 0.51 -27.83
CA THR A 93 -6.49 1.90 -27.79
C THR A 93 -7.85 1.96 -27.13
N PHE A 94 -7.94 2.67 -26.01
CA PHE A 94 -9.16 2.94 -25.27
C PHE A 94 -9.67 4.35 -25.56
N LYS A 95 -10.98 4.50 -25.67
CA LYS A 95 -11.70 5.77 -25.63
C LYS A 95 -12.30 5.96 -24.23
N ALA A 96 -12.09 7.14 -23.63
CA ALA A 96 -12.72 7.54 -22.37
C ALA A 96 -12.95 9.06 -22.38
N ALA A 97 -14.19 9.50 -22.11
CA ALA A 97 -14.60 10.91 -22.19
C ALA A 97 -14.16 11.59 -23.51
N ASP A 98 -14.41 10.93 -24.64
CA ASP A 98 -14.05 11.39 -26.00
C ASP A 98 -12.56 11.51 -26.34
N HIS A 99 -11.69 11.06 -25.43
CA HIS A 99 -10.25 11.06 -25.59
C HIS A 99 -9.68 9.66 -25.73
N HIS A 100 -8.54 9.52 -26.42
CA HIS A 100 -7.92 8.24 -26.73
C HIS A 100 -6.64 7.99 -25.92
N TYR A 101 -6.51 6.77 -25.43
CA TYR A 101 -5.42 6.32 -24.56
C TYR A 101 -4.88 4.99 -25.06
N GLU A 102 -3.56 4.87 -25.13
CA GLU A 102 -2.87 3.72 -25.73
C GLU A 102 -2.02 3.00 -24.68
N VAL A 103 -2.05 1.66 -24.69
CA VAL A 103 -1.15 0.85 -23.87
C VAL A 103 -0.77 -0.45 -24.56
N ASP A 104 0.48 -0.86 -24.36
CA ASP A 104 0.99 -2.15 -24.81
C ASP A 104 0.78 -3.21 -23.70
N VAL A 105 0.25 -4.37 -24.06
CA VAL A 105 0.06 -5.52 -23.17
C VAL A 105 0.64 -6.82 -23.79
N PRO A 106 1.50 -7.57 -23.08
CA PRO A 106 2.11 -7.20 -21.80
C PRO A 106 2.90 -5.89 -21.92
N SER A 107 2.96 -5.14 -20.82
CA SER A 107 3.69 -3.87 -20.76
C SER A 107 5.19 -4.08 -20.99
N PRO A 108 5.93 -3.03 -21.41
CA PRO A 108 7.34 -3.17 -21.69
C PRO A 108 8.17 -3.61 -20.49
N SER A 109 7.84 -3.10 -19.31
CA SER A 109 8.35 -3.63 -18.05
C SER A 109 7.40 -4.72 -17.52
N ARG A 110 7.85 -5.57 -16.60
CA ARG A 110 6.94 -6.48 -15.86
C ARG A 110 5.98 -5.74 -14.90
N LYS A 111 6.00 -4.41 -14.91
CA LYS A 111 5.23 -3.52 -14.04
C LYS A 111 4.02 -2.93 -14.77
N SER A 112 3.22 -2.16 -14.05
CA SER A 112 2.16 -1.34 -14.59
C SER A 112 2.67 -0.32 -15.62
N ALA A 113 1.78 0.09 -16.51
CA ALA A 113 2.07 1.10 -17.53
C ALA A 113 1.04 2.22 -17.46
N VAL A 114 1.50 3.47 -17.38
CA VAL A 114 0.64 4.63 -17.60
C VAL A 114 0.29 4.69 -19.08
N MET A 115 -1.00 4.77 -19.40
CA MET A 115 -1.48 4.82 -20.77
C MET A 115 -1.03 6.12 -21.44
N LYS A 116 -0.50 6.02 -22.65
CA LYS A 116 -0.13 7.18 -23.46
C LYS A 116 -1.39 7.89 -23.94
N LYS A 117 -1.51 9.18 -23.66
CA LYS A 117 -2.58 10.02 -24.21
C LYS A 117 -2.29 10.27 -25.69
N LEU A 118 -3.24 9.97 -26.57
CA LEU A 118 -3.12 10.22 -28.00
C LEU A 118 -3.67 11.59 -28.40
N ASP A 119 -4.49 12.19 -27.55
CA ASP A 119 -5.08 13.52 -27.71
C ASP A 119 -5.14 14.25 -26.34
N GLY A 120 -5.80 15.42 -26.29
CA GLY A 120 -5.79 16.36 -25.16
C GLY A 120 -6.52 15.92 -23.89
N GLY A 121 -6.69 14.62 -23.64
CA GLY A 121 -7.47 14.10 -22.51
C GLY A 121 -6.92 14.49 -21.13
N SER A 122 -7.83 14.88 -20.23
CA SER A 122 -7.48 15.27 -18.86
C SER A 122 -7.18 14.10 -17.94
N HIS A 123 -7.81 12.94 -18.16
CA HIS A 123 -7.62 11.74 -17.36
C HIS A 123 -6.24 11.13 -17.55
N GLU A 124 -5.76 10.42 -16.55
CA GLU A 124 -4.59 9.57 -16.66
C GLU A 124 -4.97 8.19 -16.15
N PHE A 125 -4.55 7.15 -16.87
CA PHE A 125 -4.90 5.77 -16.58
C PHE A 125 -3.64 4.92 -16.42
N THR A 126 -3.66 4.00 -15.47
CA THR A 126 -2.61 3.00 -15.29
C THR A 126 -3.18 1.62 -15.60
N ALA A 127 -2.52 0.87 -16.47
CA ALA A 127 -2.88 -0.48 -16.83
C ALA A 127 -1.96 -1.49 -16.13
N VAL A 128 -2.55 -2.53 -15.55
CA VAL A 128 -1.84 -3.65 -14.93
C VAL A 128 -2.26 -4.93 -15.64
N TYR A 129 -1.34 -5.55 -16.36
CA TYR A 129 -1.59 -6.79 -17.08
C TYR A 129 -1.09 -8.00 -16.30
N THR A 130 -1.98 -8.94 -15.99
CA THR A 130 -1.63 -10.21 -15.35
C THR A 130 -1.69 -11.34 -16.36
N HIS A 131 -0.55 -12.02 -16.54
CA HIS A 131 -0.44 -13.13 -17.48
C HIS A 131 -1.32 -14.32 -17.09
N ASN A 132 -1.51 -14.54 -15.79
CA ASN A 132 -2.45 -15.54 -15.29
C ASN A 132 -3.88 -15.05 -15.55
N GLY A 133 -4.61 -15.76 -16.40
CA GLY A 133 -5.96 -15.39 -16.81
C GLY A 133 -6.07 -14.31 -17.90
N ALA A 134 -4.96 -13.85 -18.48
CA ALA A 134 -4.94 -12.81 -19.52
C ALA A 134 -5.81 -11.59 -19.17
N PHE A 135 -5.50 -10.98 -18.03
CA PHE A 135 -6.37 -9.98 -17.42
C PHE A 135 -5.71 -8.60 -17.45
N LEU A 136 -6.45 -7.57 -17.84
CA LEU A 136 -6.02 -6.19 -17.84
C LEU A 136 -6.88 -5.37 -16.87
N ALA A 137 -6.31 -4.94 -15.75
CA ALA A 137 -6.96 -3.99 -14.86
C ALA A 137 -6.56 -2.56 -15.24
N VAL A 138 -7.54 -1.67 -15.40
CA VAL A 138 -7.36 -0.25 -15.71
C VAL A 138 -7.77 0.58 -14.50
N PHE A 139 -6.81 1.32 -13.94
CA PHE A 139 -7.01 2.22 -12.80
C PHE A 139 -6.95 3.67 -13.25
N SER A 140 -7.66 4.57 -12.55
CA SER A 140 -7.37 6.00 -12.64
C SER A 140 -6.02 6.25 -11.97
N SER A 141 -5.10 6.91 -12.66
CA SER A 141 -3.86 7.34 -12.04
C SER A 141 -4.16 8.47 -11.05
N ALA A 142 -3.90 8.20 -9.78
CA ALA A 142 -3.91 9.23 -8.76
C ALA A 142 -2.54 9.91 -8.71
N ARG A 143 -2.49 11.21 -8.40
CA ARG A 143 -1.24 11.83 -7.96
C ARG A 143 -0.84 11.20 -6.64
N LEU A 144 0.13 10.29 -6.65
CA LEU A 144 0.47 9.46 -5.48
C LEU A 144 0.94 10.30 -4.26
N ASP A 145 1.50 11.48 -4.49
CA ASP A 145 1.88 12.43 -3.43
C ASP A 145 0.69 13.16 -2.80
N ALA A 146 -0.49 13.16 -3.44
CA ALA A 146 -1.66 13.92 -3.02
C ALA A 146 -3.00 13.19 -3.28
N TRP A 147 -3.02 11.86 -3.21
CA TRP A 147 -4.16 11.07 -3.67
C TRP A 147 -5.42 11.22 -2.81
N MET A 148 -5.27 11.62 -1.53
CA MET A 148 -6.43 11.84 -0.66
C MET A 148 -7.18 13.14 -1.03
N LYS A 149 -6.60 14.02 -1.84
CA LYS A 149 -7.24 15.27 -2.31
C LYS A 149 -8.55 15.03 -3.05
N GLU A 150 -8.64 13.93 -3.80
CA GLU A 150 -9.80 13.61 -4.63
C GLU A 150 -10.97 12.99 -3.84
N LEU A 151 -10.81 12.78 -2.52
CA LEU A 151 -11.81 12.11 -1.67
C LEU A 151 -12.59 13.11 -0.84
N HIS A 152 -13.87 12.81 -0.58
CA HIS A 152 -14.73 13.60 0.28
C HIS A 152 -14.31 13.57 1.76
N ASP A 153 -14.53 14.69 2.44
CA ASP A 153 -14.10 14.92 3.83
C ASP A 153 -14.88 14.10 4.85
N GLU A 154 -16.11 13.70 4.51
CA GLU A 154 -17.03 12.94 5.36
C GLU A 154 -16.64 11.46 5.50
N TRP A 155 -15.76 10.96 4.62
CA TRP A 155 -15.33 9.57 4.68
C TRP A 155 -14.54 9.29 5.97
N PRO A 156 -14.91 8.28 6.77
CA PRO A 156 -14.07 7.84 7.88
C PRO A 156 -12.84 7.11 7.35
N LEU A 157 -11.66 7.40 7.90
CA LEU A 157 -10.40 6.81 7.40
C LEU A 157 -10.38 5.28 7.26
N PRO A 158 -11.05 4.48 8.13
CA PRO A 158 -11.09 3.04 7.99
C PRO A 158 -11.66 2.49 6.69
N VAL A 159 -12.48 3.26 5.96
CA VAL A 159 -13.04 2.76 4.68
C VAL A 159 -12.11 2.99 3.49
N LEU A 160 -11.06 3.77 3.66
CA LEU A 160 -10.09 4.04 2.60
C LEU A 160 -9.18 2.82 2.39
N SER A 161 -8.65 2.72 1.18
CA SER A 161 -7.53 1.84 0.84
C SER A 161 -6.23 2.59 1.08
N ILE A 162 -5.52 2.25 2.16
CA ILE A 162 -4.36 3.00 2.63
C ILE A 162 -3.10 2.14 2.49
N PRO A 163 -2.13 2.52 1.65
CA PRO A 163 -0.85 1.83 1.60
C PRO A 163 -0.02 2.16 2.84
N GLY A 164 0.62 1.14 3.41
CA GLY A 164 1.45 1.26 4.60
C GLY A 164 2.78 0.53 4.46
N THR A 165 3.77 0.93 5.25
CA THR A 165 5.08 0.28 5.29
C THR A 165 5.41 -0.22 6.69
N HIS A 166 5.86 -1.47 6.75
CA HIS A 166 6.30 -2.12 7.99
C HIS A 166 7.71 -1.66 8.33
N ASN A 167 7.97 -1.32 9.60
CA ASN A 167 9.27 -0.80 10.02
C ASN A 167 9.78 0.30 9.07
N ALA A 168 8.95 1.32 8.81
CA ALA A 168 9.02 2.22 7.65
C ALA A 168 10.40 2.88 7.45
N ALA A 169 11.14 3.16 8.52
CA ALA A 169 12.45 3.81 8.46
C ALA A 169 13.63 2.85 8.19
N THR A 170 13.41 1.53 8.11
CA THR A 170 14.48 0.51 7.94
C THR A 170 15.00 0.38 6.51
N HIS A 171 15.30 1.52 5.86
CA HIS A 171 15.85 1.58 4.50
C HIS A 171 17.37 1.74 4.45
N HIS A 172 17.98 2.10 5.58
CA HIS A 172 19.41 2.33 5.68
C HIS A 172 20.23 1.04 5.54
N LYS A 173 21.54 1.19 5.35
CA LYS A 173 22.49 0.08 5.40
C LYS A 173 22.49 -0.54 6.81
N ALA A 174 21.92 -1.74 6.93
CA ALA A 174 21.76 -2.51 8.15
C ALA A 174 22.05 -4.00 7.87
N LEU A 175 21.95 -4.85 8.90
CA LEU A 175 21.93 -6.30 8.70
C LEU A 175 20.75 -6.69 7.78
N PRO A 176 20.91 -7.65 6.85
CA PRO A 176 19.86 -7.98 5.88
C PRO A 176 18.49 -8.34 6.51
N SER A 177 18.49 -9.02 7.67
CA SER A 177 17.27 -9.37 8.40
C SER A 177 16.56 -8.20 9.09
N VAL A 178 17.24 -7.05 9.22
CA VAL A 178 16.73 -5.82 9.83
C VAL A 178 16.12 -4.86 8.79
N ARG A 179 16.57 -4.96 7.53
CA ARG A 179 16.15 -4.07 6.45
C ARG A 179 14.81 -4.51 5.85
N CYS A 180 13.74 -3.81 6.18
CA CYS A 180 12.39 -4.08 5.66
C CYS A 180 12.03 -3.19 4.46
N GLN A 181 12.75 -2.10 4.23
CA GLN A 181 12.43 -1.13 3.18
C GLN A 181 13.62 -0.89 2.24
N SER A 182 13.32 -0.60 0.97
CA SER A 182 14.30 -0.17 -0.03
C SER A 182 14.32 1.35 -0.19
N ALA A 183 13.15 2.00 -0.08
CA ALA A 183 12.95 3.44 -0.24
C ALA A 183 12.97 4.19 1.09
N SER A 184 13.45 5.44 1.08
CA SER A 184 13.39 6.37 2.22
C SER A 184 11.94 6.79 2.56
N VAL A 185 11.74 7.36 3.74
CA VAL A 185 10.41 7.82 4.17
C VAL A 185 9.84 8.90 3.23
N PRO A 186 10.59 9.94 2.81
CA PRO A 186 10.11 10.88 1.80
C PRO A 186 9.72 10.21 0.48
N GLU A 187 10.48 9.23 -0.01
CA GLU A 187 10.15 8.49 -1.23
C GLU A 187 8.87 7.66 -1.06
N GLN A 188 8.69 6.97 0.07
CA GLN A 188 7.47 6.23 0.39
C GLN A 188 6.25 7.16 0.39
N LEU A 189 6.34 8.33 1.04
CA LEU A 189 5.26 9.31 1.10
C LEU A 189 4.91 9.87 -0.28
N ASN A 190 5.91 10.25 -1.08
CA ASN A 190 5.69 10.76 -2.44
C ASN A 190 5.10 9.70 -3.38
N ASN A 191 5.23 8.41 -3.06
CA ASN A 191 4.66 7.31 -3.83
C ASN A 191 3.37 6.73 -3.24
N GLY A 192 2.74 7.40 -2.27
CA GLY A 192 1.36 7.10 -1.84
C GLY A 192 1.21 6.42 -0.49
N VAL A 193 2.31 6.06 0.18
CA VAL A 193 2.27 5.51 1.54
C VAL A 193 1.72 6.55 2.52
N ARG A 194 0.75 6.15 3.35
CA ARG A 194 0.13 7.01 4.37
C ARG A 194 0.02 6.34 5.74
N PHE A 195 0.37 5.06 5.85
CA PHE A 195 0.52 4.38 7.13
C PHE A 195 1.99 4.02 7.37
N LEU A 196 2.55 4.42 8.51
CA LEU A 196 3.95 4.18 8.85
C LEU A 196 4.00 3.39 10.17
N ASP A 197 4.49 2.15 10.12
CA ASP A 197 4.84 1.39 11.34
C ASP A 197 6.25 1.78 11.78
N VAL A 198 6.36 2.44 12.94
CA VAL A 198 7.62 2.92 13.50
C VAL A 198 7.81 2.31 14.88
N ARG A 199 9.02 1.81 15.11
CA ARG A 199 9.40 1.14 16.34
C ARG A 199 10.54 1.89 16.99
N VAL A 200 10.38 2.25 18.27
CA VAL A 200 11.33 3.12 18.97
C VAL A 200 11.76 2.51 20.29
N SER A 201 13.01 2.78 20.67
CA SER A 201 13.55 2.50 22.00
C SER A 201 13.52 3.79 22.82
N ALA A 202 13.12 3.65 24.08
CA ALA A 202 13.20 4.71 25.08
C ALA A 202 14.35 4.44 26.06
N ASN A 203 14.92 5.51 26.61
CA ASN A 203 15.97 5.46 27.62
C ASN A 203 15.46 6.11 28.94
N PRO A 204 15.74 5.54 30.13
CA PRO A 204 15.47 6.24 31.39
C PRO A 204 16.18 7.60 31.52
N ASP A 205 17.33 7.77 30.89
CA ASP A 205 18.23 8.91 31.15
C ASP A 205 17.96 10.15 30.28
N ASN A 206 17.21 10.01 29.19
CA ASN A 206 16.83 11.12 28.31
C ASN A 206 15.50 10.86 27.58
N ASP A 207 14.95 11.90 26.98
CA ASP A 207 13.68 11.87 26.25
C ASP A 207 13.83 11.59 24.75
N GLU A 208 15.03 11.23 24.29
CA GLU A 208 15.30 10.93 22.88
C GLU A 208 14.83 9.52 22.53
N LEU A 209 13.92 9.44 21.55
CA LEU A 209 13.41 8.19 21.01
C LEU A 209 14.22 7.78 19.77
N THR A 210 14.99 6.71 19.91
CA THR A 210 15.77 6.11 18.82
C THR A 210 14.93 5.08 18.06
N ILE A 211 14.96 5.09 16.73
CA ILE A 211 14.29 4.12 15.89
C ILE A 211 15.11 2.82 15.83
N VAL A 212 14.46 1.69 16.08
CA VAL A 212 15.08 0.36 16.21
C VAL A 212 14.25 -0.70 15.49
N HIS A 213 14.82 -1.90 15.33
CA HIS A 213 14.09 -3.10 14.91
C HIS A 213 14.48 -4.25 15.84
N GLY A 214 13.57 -4.66 16.71
CA GLY A 214 13.89 -5.51 17.85
C GLY A 214 14.92 -4.82 18.76
N ALA A 215 15.99 -5.52 19.10
CA ALA A 215 17.12 -4.96 19.86
C ALA A 215 18.19 -4.30 18.97
N PHE A 216 18.03 -4.32 17.65
CA PHE A 216 19.06 -3.89 16.70
C PHE A 216 18.86 -2.44 16.23
N PRO A 217 19.96 -1.70 16.01
CA PRO A 217 19.90 -0.42 15.33
C PRO A 217 19.51 -0.62 13.86
N ILE A 218 18.75 0.31 13.31
CA ILE A 218 18.30 0.26 11.90
C ILE A 218 19.37 0.74 10.91
N SER A 219 20.56 1.10 11.38
CA SER A 219 21.65 1.62 10.56
C SER A 219 23.01 1.32 11.17
N LEU A 220 23.96 0.89 10.33
CA LEU A 220 25.35 0.64 10.70
C LEU A 220 26.18 1.93 10.81
N THR A 221 25.62 3.09 10.46
CA THR A 221 26.32 4.39 10.46
C THR A 221 25.88 5.31 11.60
N GLY A 222 25.17 4.77 12.59
CA GLY A 222 24.74 5.49 13.78
C GLY A 222 23.23 5.44 14.00
N ASN A 223 22.81 5.90 15.18
CA ASN A 223 21.41 5.93 15.57
C ASN A 223 20.58 6.85 14.66
N LYS A 224 19.30 6.48 14.50
CA LYS A 224 18.30 7.30 13.81
C LYS A 224 17.23 7.65 14.80
N TYR A 225 16.79 8.90 14.80
CA TYR A 225 15.92 9.42 15.85
C TYR A 225 14.52 9.73 15.30
N LEU A 226 13.52 9.59 16.17
CA LEU A 226 12.12 9.91 15.81
C LEU A 226 11.96 11.37 15.41
N LYS A 227 12.77 12.27 15.97
CA LYS A 227 12.73 13.71 15.65
C LYS A 227 12.95 13.94 14.15
N ASP A 228 14.02 13.39 13.59
CA ASP A 228 14.38 13.59 12.18
C ASP A 228 13.33 12.97 11.26
N PHE A 229 12.85 11.77 11.60
CA PHE A 229 11.74 11.12 10.91
C PHE A 229 10.49 12.01 10.89
N LEU A 230 10.15 12.65 12.00
CA LEU A 230 8.97 13.51 12.07
C LEU A 230 9.15 14.79 11.25
N GLU A 231 10.35 15.34 11.13
CA GLU A 231 10.60 16.49 10.25
C GLU A 231 10.33 16.16 8.77
N ASP A 232 10.71 14.95 8.29
CA ASP A 232 10.34 14.48 6.94
C ASP A 232 8.82 14.41 6.77
N VAL A 233 8.12 13.87 7.76
CA VAL A 233 6.64 13.74 7.75
C VAL A 233 5.98 15.12 7.77
N TYR A 234 6.47 16.06 8.58
CA TYR A 234 5.94 17.42 8.62
C TYR A 234 6.16 18.14 7.28
N ALA A 235 7.35 18.02 6.69
CA ALA A 235 7.66 18.62 5.40
C ALA A 235 6.75 18.08 4.28
N PHE A 236 6.45 16.77 4.30
CA PHE A 236 5.51 16.17 3.36
C PHE A 236 4.09 16.73 3.54
N LEU A 237 3.57 16.76 4.77
CA LEU A 237 2.22 17.27 5.06
C LEU A 237 2.09 18.77 4.77
N GLU A 238 3.18 19.53 4.88
CA GLU A 238 3.19 20.96 4.49
C GLU A 238 3.04 21.15 2.98
N LYS A 239 3.71 20.32 2.18
CA LYS A 239 3.58 20.33 0.72
C LYS A 239 2.24 19.76 0.25
N ASN A 240 1.66 18.84 1.03
CA ASN A 240 0.45 18.11 0.68
C ASN A 240 -0.59 18.18 1.81
N PRO A 241 -1.21 19.35 2.07
CA PRO A 241 -2.12 19.54 3.20
C PRO A 241 -3.43 18.76 3.10
N SER A 242 -3.75 18.21 1.91
CA SER A 242 -4.86 17.28 1.73
C SER A 242 -4.65 15.93 2.40
N GLU A 243 -3.39 15.57 2.67
CA GLU A 243 -3.03 14.22 3.09
C GLU A 243 -3.10 14.04 4.61
N VAL A 244 -3.16 12.78 5.02
CA VAL A 244 -3.17 12.35 6.42
C VAL A 244 -2.13 11.26 6.60
N ILE A 245 -1.36 11.33 7.68
CA ILE A 245 -0.42 10.28 8.04
C ILE A 245 -0.92 9.52 9.25
N ILE A 246 -1.03 8.20 9.14
CA ILE A 246 -1.30 7.31 10.26
C ILE A 246 0.04 6.76 10.74
N LEU A 247 0.45 7.15 11.95
CA LEU A 247 1.68 6.71 12.57
C LEU A 247 1.35 5.65 13.62
N SER A 248 1.70 4.40 13.34
CA SER A 248 1.69 3.30 14.30
C SER A 248 3.00 3.30 15.06
N LEU A 249 2.95 3.52 16.37
CA LEU A 249 4.15 3.55 17.23
C LEU A 249 4.14 2.37 18.21
N LYS A 250 5.24 1.63 18.24
CA LYS A 250 5.50 0.53 19.17
C LYS A 250 6.82 0.75 19.89
N ARG A 251 6.88 0.42 21.18
CA ARG A 251 8.16 0.36 21.90
C ARG A 251 8.87 -0.96 21.60
N GLU A 252 10.16 -0.86 21.29
CA GLU A 252 11.11 -1.96 21.16
C GLU A 252 12.47 -1.57 21.76
N GLY A 253 13.55 -2.27 21.41
CA GLY A 253 14.89 -2.06 21.94
C GLY A 253 15.23 -3.00 23.08
N THR A 254 16.27 -2.66 23.84
CA THR A 254 16.83 -3.50 24.91
C THR A 254 15.98 -3.53 26.19
N GLY A 255 14.79 -2.93 26.17
CA GLY A 255 13.87 -2.90 27.31
C GLY A 255 14.27 -1.97 28.46
N LYS A 256 15.26 -1.08 28.28
CA LYS A 256 15.70 -0.14 29.34
C LYS A 256 14.61 0.85 29.75
N GLY A 257 13.89 1.41 28.79
CA GLY A 257 12.74 2.28 29.04
C GLY A 257 11.41 1.54 28.97
N THR A 258 10.41 2.03 29.71
CA THR A 258 9.04 1.48 29.74
C THR A 258 8.12 2.14 28.71
N ASP A 259 6.96 1.51 28.46
CA ASP A 259 5.91 2.10 27.62
C ASP A 259 5.44 3.46 28.17
N GLN A 260 5.32 3.55 29.49
CA GLN A 260 4.90 4.74 30.22
C GLN A 260 5.88 5.89 30.03
N GLN A 261 7.19 5.62 30.15
CA GLN A 261 8.24 6.62 29.87
C GLN A 261 8.20 7.06 28.42
N MET A 262 8.18 6.11 27.48
CA MET A 262 8.11 6.41 26.06
C MET A 262 6.89 7.26 25.71
N GLY A 263 5.72 6.93 26.26
CA GLY A 263 4.48 7.69 26.06
C GLY A 263 4.57 9.13 26.59
N LYS A 264 5.20 9.32 27.77
CA LYS A 264 5.47 10.65 28.32
C LYS A 264 6.43 11.43 27.42
N TYR A 265 7.55 10.85 26.99
CA TYR A 265 8.49 11.54 26.10
C TYR A 265 7.85 11.89 24.77
N LEU A 266 7.16 10.95 24.13
CA LEU A 266 6.45 11.18 22.89
C LEU A 266 5.48 12.37 23.00
N LYS A 267 4.68 12.40 24.06
CA LYS A 267 3.72 13.50 24.28
C LYS A 267 4.44 14.84 24.46
N HIS A 268 5.30 14.96 25.46
CA HIS A 268 5.87 16.25 25.87
C HIS A 268 6.93 16.77 24.90
N SER A 269 7.79 15.88 24.41
CA SER A 269 8.99 16.25 23.66
C SER A 269 8.79 16.30 22.15
N TYR A 270 7.72 15.68 21.63
CA TYR A 270 7.43 15.60 20.19
C TYR A 270 6.05 16.16 19.82
N VAL A 271 4.98 15.69 20.47
CA VAL A 271 3.60 16.02 20.06
C VAL A 271 3.16 17.40 20.55
N ASP A 272 3.35 17.71 21.83
CA ASP A 272 2.88 18.97 22.42
C ASP A 272 3.55 20.20 21.76
N LYS A 273 4.80 20.05 21.31
CA LYS A 273 5.54 21.10 20.58
C LYS A 273 4.92 21.48 19.24
N LYS A 274 4.15 20.58 18.61
CA LYS A 274 3.49 20.79 17.31
C LYS A 274 2.03 20.31 17.36
N ARG A 275 1.31 20.55 18.46
CA ARG A 275 -0.01 19.94 18.77
C ARG A 275 -1.04 20.04 17.63
N SER A 276 -1.06 21.13 16.88
CA SER A 276 -1.99 21.33 15.74
C SER A 276 -1.77 20.33 14.59
N ARG A 277 -0.57 19.75 14.48
CA ARG A 277 -0.20 18.74 13.48
C ARG A 277 -0.56 17.32 13.91
N TRP A 278 -1.19 17.12 15.07
CA TRP A 278 -1.49 15.79 15.61
C TRP A 278 -2.97 15.63 15.93
N TRP A 279 -3.52 14.49 15.52
CA TRP A 279 -4.77 13.97 16.02
C TRP A 279 -4.48 12.98 17.15
N THR A 280 -4.79 13.40 18.38
CA THR A 280 -4.54 12.60 19.59
C THR A 280 -5.81 12.19 20.32
N GLU A 281 -6.98 12.57 19.80
CA GLU A 281 -8.24 12.15 20.38
C GLU A 281 -8.40 10.63 20.23
N PRO A 282 -8.80 9.90 21.28
CA PRO A 282 -9.01 8.45 21.22
C PRO A 282 -10.31 8.09 20.48
N LYS A 283 -10.44 8.57 19.24
CA LYS A 283 -11.51 8.25 18.31
C LYS A 283 -10.99 8.28 16.88
N VAL A 284 -11.65 7.53 16.00
CA VAL A 284 -11.36 7.54 14.57
C VAL A 284 -11.92 8.83 13.93
N PRO A 285 -11.08 9.66 13.27
CA PRO A 285 -11.55 10.85 12.58
C PRO A 285 -12.14 10.56 11.19
N THR A 286 -12.92 11.51 10.68
CA THR A 286 -13.17 11.63 9.24
C THR A 286 -11.92 12.16 8.53
N LEU A 287 -11.85 11.97 7.21
CA LEU A 287 -10.74 12.46 6.40
C LEU A 287 -10.54 13.97 6.57
N GLY A 288 -11.61 14.76 6.43
CA GLY A 288 -11.55 16.22 6.55
C GLY A 288 -11.01 16.71 7.89
N ALA A 289 -11.45 16.10 8.99
CA ALA A 289 -10.96 16.43 10.33
C ALA A 289 -9.46 16.13 10.50
N ALA A 290 -8.96 15.11 9.80
CA ALA A 290 -7.59 14.63 9.90
C ALA A 290 -6.60 15.28 8.91
N ARG A 291 -7.07 15.95 7.85
CA ARG A 291 -6.18 16.56 6.83
C ARG A 291 -5.11 17.45 7.46
N GLY A 292 -3.89 17.32 6.94
CA GLY A 292 -2.70 18.03 7.41
C GLY A 292 -2.14 17.53 8.75
N LYS A 293 -2.65 16.40 9.29
CA LYS A 293 -2.28 15.89 10.62
C LYS A 293 -1.73 14.47 10.58
N ILE A 294 -0.99 14.16 11.63
CA ILE A 294 -0.55 12.82 11.99
C ILE A 294 -1.55 12.25 13.01
N ILE A 295 -2.13 11.09 12.70
CA ILE A 295 -2.95 10.31 13.62
C ILE A 295 -2.05 9.28 14.28
N ILE A 296 -2.09 9.21 15.60
CA ILE A 296 -1.34 8.20 16.34
C ILE A 296 -2.19 6.95 16.61
N ILE A 297 -1.66 5.80 16.18
CA ILE A 297 -2.06 4.48 16.67
C ILE A 297 -1.02 4.03 17.69
N ARG A 298 -1.47 3.81 18.92
CA ARG A 298 -0.61 3.53 20.08
C ARG A 298 -0.53 2.02 20.32
N ARG A 299 0.63 1.41 20.03
CA ARG A 299 0.97 0.01 20.39
C ARG A 299 1.82 -0.07 21.67
N PHE A 300 1.49 0.76 22.66
CA PHE A 300 2.18 0.85 23.95
C PHE A 300 1.22 1.30 25.05
N ALA A 301 1.42 0.90 26.30
CA ALA A 301 0.57 1.31 27.43
C ALA A 301 0.80 2.78 27.84
N LEU A 302 -0.26 3.46 28.29
CA LEU A 302 -0.15 4.77 28.91
C LEU A 302 0.15 4.65 30.41
N ALA A 303 0.79 5.67 30.96
CA ALA A 303 0.83 5.86 32.41
C ALA A 303 -0.57 6.29 32.91
N ASP A 304 -0.96 5.87 34.11
CA ASP A 304 -2.31 6.12 34.65
C ASP A 304 -2.62 7.62 34.79
N ASP A 305 -1.63 8.41 35.21
CA ASP A 305 -1.73 9.86 35.30
C ASP A 305 -1.98 10.48 33.91
N MET A 306 -1.24 10.05 32.89
CA MET A 306 -1.41 10.50 31.51
C MET A 306 -2.77 10.08 30.95
N LYS A 307 -3.22 8.85 31.23
CA LYS A 307 -4.54 8.36 30.80
C LYS A 307 -5.67 9.20 31.38
N LYS A 308 -5.60 9.53 32.67
CA LYS A 308 -6.59 10.39 33.37
C LYS A 308 -6.56 11.83 32.87
N ALA A 309 -5.37 12.38 32.60
CA ALA A 309 -5.19 13.77 32.19
C ALA A 309 -5.57 14.05 30.73
N CYS A 310 -5.60 13.04 29.86
CA CYS A 310 -5.88 13.22 28.43
C CYS A 310 -7.35 12.95 28.10
N TRP A 311 -7.96 13.87 27.35
CA TRP A 311 -9.29 13.74 26.75
C TRP A 311 -10.38 13.29 27.76
N ASP A 312 -10.42 13.96 28.92
CA ASP A 312 -11.40 13.72 29.99
C ASP A 312 -11.39 12.27 30.50
N GLY A 313 -10.18 11.70 30.61
CA GLY A 313 -9.96 10.34 31.08
C GLY A 313 -10.18 9.26 30.02
N ARG A 314 -10.54 9.63 28.78
CA ARG A 314 -10.68 8.67 27.66
C ARG A 314 -9.34 8.13 27.16
N GLY A 315 -8.23 8.75 27.54
CA GLY A 315 -6.88 8.34 27.16
C GLY A 315 -6.31 9.19 26.02
N TRP A 316 -5.31 8.67 25.31
CA TRP A 316 -4.53 9.41 24.31
C TRP A 316 -4.17 8.53 23.11
N GLY A 317 -4.52 9.01 21.91
CA GLY A 317 -4.36 8.29 20.66
C GLY A 317 -5.35 7.15 20.47
N ILE A 318 -5.34 6.55 19.27
CA ILE A 318 -6.12 5.33 19.00
C ILE A 318 -5.44 4.16 19.70
N ASP A 319 -6.13 3.52 20.64
CA ASP A 319 -5.56 2.47 21.47
C ASP A 319 -5.43 1.14 20.70
N ALA A 320 -4.20 0.66 20.60
CA ALA A 320 -3.83 -0.64 20.07
C ALA A 320 -2.81 -1.36 20.97
N SER A 321 -2.73 -1.02 22.27
CA SER A 321 -1.71 -1.57 23.16
C SER A 321 -1.94 -3.05 23.48
N GLN A 322 -3.19 -3.50 23.43
CA GLN A 322 -3.52 -4.92 23.44
C GLN A 322 -3.58 -5.41 21.99
N TRP A 323 -2.42 -5.83 21.49
CA TRP A 323 -2.24 -6.32 20.12
C TRP A 323 -2.15 -7.85 20.13
N PRO A 324 -3.04 -8.57 19.44
CA PRO A 324 -2.98 -10.04 19.38
C PRO A 324 -1.73 -10.49 18.64
N ASP A 325 -1.01 -11.43 19.25
CA ASP A 325 0.24 -11.94 18.71
C ASP A 325 0.02 -12.93 17.57
N ASN A 326 0.89 -12.87 16.54
CA ASN A 326 0.95 -13.76 15.39
C ASN A 326 -0.42 -14.25 14.84
N CYS A 327 -1.37 -13.32 14.63
CA CYS A 327 -2.78 -13.67 14.41
C CYS A 327 -3.24 -13.58 12.93
N GLU A 328 -4.14 -14.47 12.51
CA GLU A 328 -4.84 -14.37 11.20
C GLU A 328 -5.87 -13.22 11.19
N ASP A 329 -6.58 -13.06 12.31
CA ASP A 329 -7.70 -12.14 12.43
C ASP A 329 -7.97 -11.84 13.91
N GLY A 330 -7.41 -10.73 14.39
CA GLY A 330 -7.50 -10.33 15.78
C GLY A 330 -8.17 -8.97 15.95
N LYS A 331 -8.83 -8.75 17.08
CA LYS A 331 -9.32 -7.42 17.48
C LYS A 331 -8.40 -6.86 18.55
N THR A 332 -8.02 -5.59 18.40
CA THR A 332 -7.25 -4.88 19.42
C THR A 332 -8.16 -4.43 20.56
N GLY A 333 -7.58 -4.24 21.76
CA GLY A 333 -8.35 -3.88 22.96
C GLY A 333 -9.13 -2.57 22.87
N GLY A 334 -8.67 -1.60 22.08
CA GLY A 334 -9.36 -0.33 21.85
C GLY A 334 -10.61 -0.42 20.97
N GLY A 335 -10.90 -1.57 20.37
CA GLY A 335 -12.09 -1.80 19.54
C GLY A 335 -12.11 -1.06 18.20
N HIS A 336 -11.06 -0.29 17.88
CA HIS A 336 -10.94 0.49 16.65
C HIS A 336 -10.16 -0.21 15.54
N ILE A 337 -9.45 -1.30 15.83
CA ILE A 337 -8.59 -2.00 14.87
C ILE A 337 -8.87 -3.51 14.91
N ARG A 338 -9.06 -4.09 13.72
CA ARG A 338 -9.04 -5.51 13.42
C ARG A 338 -7.82 -5.79 12.55
N VAL A 339 -6.99 -6.75 12.94
CA VAL A 339 -5.64 -6.92 12.38
C VAL A 339 -5.41 -8.35 11.90
N GLN A 340 -4.73 -8.49 10.76
CA GLN A 340 -4.01 -9.70 10.38
C GLN A 340 -2.52 -9.40 10.52
N ASP A 341 -1.84 -10.13 11.39
CA ASP A 341 -0.42 -9.97 11.73
C ASP A 341 0.26 -11.33 11.94
N PHE A 342 0.02 -12.28 11.03
CA PHE A 342 0.70 -13.58 11.02
C PHE A 342 2.12 -13.40 10.46
N TYR A 343 3.10 -13.08 11.30
CA TYR A 343 4.45 -12.70 10.85
C TYR A 343 5.46 -13.86 10.87
N GLU A 344 5.19 -14.95 11.60
CA GLU A 344 6.10 -16.09 11.71
C GLU A 344 5.97 -17.04 10.51
N VAL A 345 6.86 -16.86 9.53
CA VAL A 345 6.92 -17.69 8.32
C VAL A 345 8.23 -18.46 8.31
N THR A 346 8.25 -19.59 9.02
CA THR A 346 9.46 -20.44 9.19
C THR A 346 9.86 -21.20 7.92
N GLU A 347 8.90 -21.50 7.04
CA GLU A 347 9.05 -22.31 5.83
C GLU A 347 8.26 -21.73 4.64
N THR A 348 8.59 -22.14 3.41
CA THR A 348 7.94 -21.60 2.20
C THR A 348 6.44 -21.86 2.15
N GLN A 349 5.96 -22.98 2.71
CA GLN A 349 4.51 -23.30 2.80
C GLN A 349 3.76 -22.25 3.65
N ASN A 350 4.43 -21.58 4.59
CA ASN A 350 3.83 -20.52 5.38
C ASN A 350 3.63 -19.21 4.58
N VAL A 351 4.30 -19.04 3.42
CA VAL A 351 4.07 -17.88 2.53
C VAL A 351 2.71 -17.98 1.84
N GLU A 352 2.28 -19.18 1.45
CA GLU A 352 0.96 -19.40 0.85
C GLU A 352 -0.15 -19.15 1.89
N LYS A 353 0.03 -19.68 3.10
CA LYS A 353 -0.86 -19.42 4.24
C LYS A 353 -0.95 -17.94 4.56
N LYS A 354 0.19 -17.23 4.63
CA LYS A 354 0.24 -15.77 4.81
C LYS A 354 -0.53 -15.03 3.71
N THR A 355 -0.34 -15.46 2.46
CA THR A 355 -1.03 -14.90 1.30
C THR A 355 -2.55 -15.07 1.41
N GLU A 356 -3.03 -16.24 1.85
CA GLU A 356 -4.46 -16.51 2.05
C GLU A 356 -5.05 -15.66 3.18
N TYR A 357 -4.34 -15.52 4.30
CA TYR A 357 -4.75 -14.66 5.41
C TYR A 357 -4.81 -13.19 4.99
N ALA A 358 -3.82 -12.72 4.23
CA ALA A 358 -3.83 -11.37 3.69
C ALA A 358 -5.02 -11.13 2.75
N ARG A 359 -5.32 -12.07 1.84
CA ARG A 359 -6.48 -12.00 0.94
C ARG A 359 -7.81 -11.99 1.71
N SER A 360 -7.91 -12.81 2.76
CA SER A 360 -9.09 -12.85 3.63
C SER A 360 -9.28 -11.52 4.37
N GLN A 361 -8.20 -10.89 4.83
CA GLN A 361 -8.29 -9.60 5.51
C GLN A 361 -8.64 -8.44 4.57
N LEU A 362 -8.13 -8.45 3.33
CA LEU A 362 -8.57 -7.53 2.27
C LEU A 362 -10.08 -7.64 2.07
N GLU A 363 -10.60 -8.87 1.96
CA GLU A 363 -12.02 -9.12 1.75
C GLU A 363 -12.88 -8.63 2.93
N ARG A 364 -12.46 -8.84 4.18
CA ARG A 364 -13.17 -8.30 5.35
C ARG A 364 -13.17 -6.76 5.38
N ALA A 365 -12.10 -6.12 4.90
CA ALA A 365 -12.08 -4.66 4.73
C ALA A 365 -13.06 -4.23 3.62
N ALA A 366 -13.15 -5.00 2.53
CA ALA A 366 -14.07 -4.72 1.43
C ALA A 366 -15.56 -4.90 1.80
N GLU A 367 -15.87 -5.79 2.74
CA GLU A 367 -17.22 -6.01 3.24
C GLU A 367 -17.79 -4.80 3.98
N GLN A 368 -16.93 -3.93 4.52
CA GLN A 368 -17.38 -2.77 5.29
C GLN A 368 -18.28 -1.87 4.45
N ASN A 369 -19.42 -1.47 5.03
CA ASN A 369 -20.34 -0.55 4.40
C ASN A 369 -20.53 0.69 5.28
N PHE A 370 -20.22 1.84 4.73
CA PHE A 370 -20.45 3.15 5.32
C PHE A 370 -20.88 4.09 4.21
N LEU A 371 -21.93 4.85 4.44
CA LEU A 371 -22.48 5.80 3.48
C LEU A 371 -22.31 7.19 4.05
N ILE A 372 -21.97 8.18 3.21
CA ILE A 372 -21.86 9.58 3.63
C ILE A 372 -23.14 10.34 3.24
N SER A 373 -23.26 11.58 3.73
CA SER A 373 -24.37 12.46 3.37
C SER A 373 -24.55 12.58 1.85
N GLY A 374 -25.78 12.50 1.36
CA GLY A 374 -26.12 12.51 -0.08
C GLY A 374 -26.30 11.12 -0.69
N MET A 375 -25.73 10.06 -0.09
CA MET A 375 -25.92 8.70 -0.58
C MET A 375 -27.27 8.11 -0.16
N GLU A 376 -27.90 7.35 -1.06
CA GLU A 376 -29.09 6.57 -0.77
C GLU A 376 -28.84 5.60 0.39
N GLY A 377 -29.69 5.64 1.43
CA GLY A 377 -29.55 4.79 2.62
C GLY A 377 -28.58 5.32 3.69
N HIS A 378 -28.04 6.54 3.55
CA HIS A 378 -27.25 7.19 4.59
C HIS A 378 -28.03 7.33 5.90
N LYS A 379 -27.37 6.99 7.01
CA LYS A 379 -27.89 7.12 8.37
C LYS A 379 -27.01 8.08 9.16
N PRO A 380 -27.50 9.28 9.53
CA PRO A 380 -26.76 10.18 10.41
C PRO A 380 -26.35 9.49 11.70
N GLY A 381 -25.10 9.68 12.14
CA GLY A 381 -24.57 9.05 13.35
C GLY A 381 -24.29 7.54 13.21
N ALA A 382 -24.23 6.99 12.00
CA ALA A 382 -23.79 5.62 11.77
C ALA A 382 -22.44 5.35 12.46
N LYS A 383 -22.32 4.19 13.12
CA LYS A 383 -21.12 3.81 13.84
C LYS A 383 -19.93 3.72 12.89
N THR A 384 -18.84 4.39 13.23
CA THR A 384 -17.60 4.33 12.45
C THR A 384 -17.05 2.91 12.41
N PRO A 385 -16.74 2.36 11.21
CA PRO A 385 -16.11 1.06 11.10
C PRO A 385 -14.72 1.01 11.79
N PRO A 386 -14.23 -0.17 12.18
CA PRO A 386 -12.84 -0.31 12.63
C PRO A 386 -11.88 -0.24 11.45
N PHE A 387 -10.63 0.19 11.69
CA PHE A 387 -9.53 -0.02 10.77
C PHE A 387 -9.29 -1.52 10.58
N PHE A 388 -9.16 -1.94 9.32
CA PHE A 388 -8.59 -3.23 8.98
C PHE A 388 -7.11 -3.02 8.67
N VAL A 389 -6.22 -3.57 9.51
CA VAL A 389 -4.77 -3.50 9.29
C VAL A 389 -4.29 -4.87 8.84
N ASN A 390 -3.59 -4.91 7.72
CA ASN A 390 -3.23 -6.15 7.05
C ASN A 390 -1.73 -6.14 6.75
N PHE A 391 -0.93 -6.83 7.57
CA PHE A 391 0.51 -6.92 7.35
C PHE A 391 0.79 -7.99 6.29
N LEU A 392 1.42 -7.62 5.18
CA LEU A 392 2.01 -8.55 4.21
C LEU A 392 3.39 -9.01 4.64
N SER A 393 4.08 -8.20 5.45
CA SER A 393 5.37 -8.50 6.03
C SER A 393 5.31 -9.78 6.85
N ALA A 394 6.37 -10.56 6.74
CA ALA A 394 6.64 -11.74 7.53
C ALA A 394 8.14 -12.02 7.47
N ASN A 395 8.66 -12.68 8.49
CA ASN A 395 10.06 -13.07 8.50
C ASN A 395 10.29 -14.38 9.24
N TYR A 396 11.44 -14.97 8.98
CA TYR A 396 12.07 -15.89 9.92
C TYR A 396 13.57 -15.67 9.90
N PHE A 397 14.11 -15.24 11.04
CA PHE A 397 15.50 -14.75 11.14
C PHE A 397 16.52 -15.81 10.71
N PHE A 398 16.31 -17.07 11.11
CA PHE A 398 17.24 -18.17 10.88
C PHE A 398 17.20 -18.77 9.46
N ASN A 399 16.27 -18.34 8.61
CA ASN A 399 16.15 -18.81 7.23
C ASN A 399 16.23 -17.65 6.24
N ALA A 400 17.34 -17.57 5.50
CA ALA A 400 17.56 -16.50 4.52
C ALA A 400 16.50 -16.45 3.40
N SER A 401 15.86 -17.57 3.07
CA SER A 401 14.76 -17.62 2.10
C SER A 401 13.45 -17.00 2.62
N CYS A 402 13.37 -16.75 3.93
CA CYS A 402 12.26 -16.14 4.64
C CYS A 402 12.64 -14.76 5.21
N TRP A 403 13.72 -14.14 4.70
CA TRP A 403 14.02 -12.74 5.02
C TRP A 403 13.03 -11.79 4.33
N PRO A 404 12.83 -10.56 4.87
CA PRO A 404 11.81 -9.63 4.40
C PRO A 404 11.78 -9.43 2.87
N GLU A 405 12.94 -9.25 2.23
CA GLU A 405 13.05 -9.09 0.76
C GLU A 405 12.45 -10.28 0.00
N ARG A 406 12.78 -11.50 0.42
CA ARG A 406 12.39 -12.75 -0.25
C ARG A 406 10.90 -13.03 -0.11
N VAL A 407 10.35 -12.72 1.06
CA VAL A 407 8.91 -12.84 1.32
C VAL A 407 8.14 -11.80 0.50
N ALA A 408 8.58 -10.54 0.53
CA ALA A 408 7.97 -9.45 -0.24
C ALA A 408 7.99 -9.72 -1.75
N ALA A 409 9.09 -10.27 -2.28
CA ALA A 409 9.23 -10.63 -3.70
C ALA A 409 8.21 -11.68 -4.18
N LYS A 410 7.60 -12.44 -3.25
CA LYS A 410 6.51 -13.40 -3.55
C LYS A 410 5.13 -12.81 -3.27
N ILE A 411 4.95 -12.21 -2.09
CA ILE A 411 3.63 -11.75 -1.64
C ILE A 411 3.18 -10.50 -2.39
N ASN A 412 4.05 -9.53 -2.63
CA ASN A 412 3.63 -8.26 -3.25
C ASN A 412 3.05 -8.47 -4.67
N PRO A 413 3.69 -9.21 -5.59
CA PRO A 413 3.09 -9.51 -6.90
C PRO A 413 1.79 -10.31 -6.80
N SER A 414 1.72 -11.27 -5.86
CA SER A 414 0.52 -12.08 -5.60
C SER A 414 -0.66 -11.23 -5.08
N MET A 415 -0.38 -10.16 -4.34
CA MET A 415 -1.39 -9.19 -3.93
C MET A 415 -1.81 -8.27 -5.07
N VAL A 416 -0.87 -7.80 -5.91
CA VAL A 416 -1.21 -7.03 -7.13
C VAL A 416 -2.17 -7.83 -8.00
N GLU A 417 -1.86 -9.10 -8.26
CA GLU A 417 -2.72 -9.99 -9.03
C GLU A 417 -4.10 -10.15 -8.38
N TYR A 418 -4.16 -10.40 -7.06
CA TYR A 418 -5.44 -10.52 -6.36
C TYR A 418 -6.27 -9.23 -6.42
N LEU A 419 -5.64 -8.07 -6.23
CA LEU A 419 -6.29 -6.76 -6.33
C LEU A 419 -6.85 -6.54 -7.74
N CYS A 420 -6.09 -6.87 -8.77
CA CYS A 420 -6.50 -6.72 -10.17
C CYS A 420 -7.65 -7.68 -10.54
N ILE A 421 -7.58 -8.95 -10.15
CA ILE A 421 -8.49 -9.98 -10.66
C ILE A 421 -9.72 -10.19 -9.78
N ARG A 422 -9.60 -10.13 -8.44
CA ARG A 422 -10.63 -10.66 -7.51
C ARG A 422 -11.12 -9.68 -6.45
N HIS A 423 -10.24 -8.83 -5.90
CA HIS A 423 -10.61 -7.98 -4.76
C HIS A 423 -11.75 -7.03 -5.12
N GLY A 424 -12.78 -6.95 -4.27
CA GLY A 424 -13.94 -6.08 -4.50
C GLY A 424 -14.90 -6.56 -5.58
N ASP A 425 -14.78 -7.81 -6.05
CA ASP A 425 -15.83 -8.50 -6.82
C ASP A 425 -16.56 -9.50 -5.91
N GLU A 426 -17.88 -9.40 -5.85
CA GLU A 426 -18.69 -10.10 -4.86
C GLU A 426 -18.56 -11.63 -4.99
N GLY A 427 -18.28 -12.31 -3.89
CA GLY A 427 -18.12 -13.77 -3.87
C GLY A 427 -16.83 -14.31 -4.52
N LYS A 428 -15.92 -13.45 -5.00
CA LYS A 428 -14.62 -13.88 -5.59
C LYS A 428 -13.48 -13.98 -4.58
N GLY A 429 -13.64 -13.41 -3.39
CA GLY A 429 -12.66 -13.52 -2.31
C GLY A 429 -12.67 -14.91 -1.65
N PRO A 430 -11.63 -15.25 -0.87
CA PRO A 430 -11.48 -16.57 -0.25
C PRO A 430 -12.61 -16.92 0.74
N LYS A 431 -13.19 -15.92 1.41
CA LYS A 431 -14.30 -16.08 2.36
C LYS A 431 -15.67 -15.86 1.72
N LYS A 432 -15.73 -15.46 0.44
CA LYS A 432 -16.94 -15.19 -0.34
C LYS A 432 -17.89 -14.18 0.33
N LEU A 433 -17.32 -13.14 0.94
CA LEU A 433 -18.07 -12.07 1.60
C LEU A 433 -18.70 -11.12 0.57
N LYS A 434 -19.66 -10.32 1.06
CA LYS A 434 -20.26 -9.22 0.30
C LYS A 434 -19.25 -8.10 0.10
N VAL A 435 -19.50 -7.23 -0.88
CA VAL A 435 -18.69 -6.04 -1.13
C VAL A 435 -19.49 -4.78 -0.78
N GLY A 436 -18.97 -4.00 0.17
CA GLY A 436 -19.50 -2.70 0.55
C GLY A 436 -18.69 -1.54 -0.04
N THR A 437 -18.64 -0.43 0.69
CA THR A 437 -17.85 0.75 0.34
C THR A 437 -16.37 0.61 0.69
N GLY A 438 -16.04 -0.24 1.66
CA GLY A 438 -14.71 -0.35 2.25
C GLY A 438 -13.65 -0.79 1.26
N GLY A 439 -12.47 -0.20 1.39
CA GLY A 439 -11.27 -0.33 0.57
C GLY A 439 -10.57 -1.70 0.56
N THR A 440 -9.25 -1.62 0.62
CA THR A 440 -8.35 -2.68 1.09
C THR A 440 -8.14 -2.62 2.60
N GLY A 441 -8.65 -1.57 3.27
CA GLY A 441 -8.14 -1.15 4.58
C GLY A 441 -6.70 -0.67 4.46
N ILE A 442 -5.96 -0.75 5.57
CA ILE A 442 -4.52 -0.47 5.62
C ILE A 442 -3.75 -1.73 5.21
N LEU A 443 -3.02 -1.67 4.10
CA LEU A 443 -2.16 -2.76 3.62
C LEU A 443 -0.70 -2.43 3.91
N VAL A 444 -0.09 -3.10 4.89
CA VAL A 444 1.27 -2.81 5.37
C VAL A 444 2.27 -3.75 4.71
N THR A 445 3.29 -3.19 4.04
CA THR A 445 4.15 -3.94 3.12
C THR A 445 5.64 -3.77 3.41
N ASP A 446 6.42 -4.74 2.95
CA ASP A 446 7.89 -4.69 2.91
C ASP A 446 8.38 -4.48 1.48
N TRP A 447 9.55 -3.85 1.32
CA TRP A 447 10.31 -3.76 0.06
C TRP A 447 9.57 -3.17 -1.16
N VAL A 448 8.58 -2.31 -0.93
CA VAL A 448 7.96 -1.52 -2.01
C VAL A 448 8.90 -0.41 -2.49
N GLY A 449 8.82 -0.07 -3.79
CA GLY A 449 9.69 0.92 -4.42
C GLY A 449 11.07 0.38 -4.83
N ALA A 450 11.39 -0.88 -4.49
CA ALA A 450 12.59 -1.52 -4.99
C ALA A 450 12.58 -1.52 -6.52
N HIS A 451 13.68 -1.06 -7.14
CA HIS A 451 13.80 -0.91 -8.59
C HIS A 451 12.71 -0.04 -9.22
N ASP A 452 12.14 0.93 -8.48
CA ASP A 452 11.02 1.77 -8.90
C ASP A 452 9.73 0.97 -9.19
N ASP A 453 9.52 -0.14 -8.48
CA ASP A 453 8.26 -0.90 -8.50
C ASP A 453 7.34 -0.42 -7.36
N TRP A 454 6.34 0.38 -7.75
CA TRP A 454 5.30 0.91 -6.86
C TRP A 454 3.92 0.34 -7.17
N ASP A 455 3.82 -0.75 -7.92
CA ASP A 455 2.55 -1.25 -8.45
C ASP A 455 1.55 -1.64 -7.37
N LEU A 456 2.02 -2.30 -6.31
CA LEU A 456 1.17 -2.64 -5.18
C LEU A 456 0.58 -1.38 -4.54
N ILE A 457 1.39 -0.33 -4.36
CA ILE A 457 0.95 0.94 -3.79
C ILE A 457 -0.05 1.62 -4.74
N ARG A 458 0.23 1.65 -6.04
CA ARG A 458 -0.69 2.18 -7.06
C ARG A 458 -2.03 1.45 -7.06
N CYS A 459 -2.02 0.11 -6.99
CA CYS A 459 -3.24 -0.69 -6.93
C CYS A 459 -4.05 -0.37 -5.67
N VAL A 460 -3.41 -0.29 -4.50
CA VAL A 460 -4.08 0.06 -3.25
C VAL A 460 -4.68 1.47 -3.32
N VAL A 461 -3.92 2.47 -3.78
CA VAL A 461 -4.43 3.84 -3.94
C VAL A 461 -5.61 3.88 -4.93
N GLY A 462 -5.49 3.19 -6.07
CA GLY A 462 -6.51 3.13 -7.11
C GLY A 462 -7.85 2.54 -6.64
N MET A 463 -7.84 1.67 -5.61
CA MET A 463 -9.06 1.13 -5.01
C MET A 463 -9.92 2.19 -4.30
N ASN A 464 -9.42 3.42 -4.11
CA ASN A 464 -10.21 4.55 -3.60
C ASN A 464 -11.07 5.23 -4.66
N ALA A 465 -10.91 4.92 -5.96
CA ALA A 465 -11.70 5.53 -7.04
C ALA A 465 -13.21 5.41 -6.79
N ARG A 466 -13.69 4.29 -6.22
CA ARG A 466 -15.11 4.10 -5.87
C ARG A 466 -15.66 5.05 -4.80
N LEU A 467 -14.79 5.70 -4.05
CA LEU A 467 -15.14 6.66 -2.99
C LEU A 467 -15.22 8.10 -3.53
N GLN A 468 -14.77 8.34 -4.77
CA GLN A 468 -14.87 9.64 -5.45
C GLN A 468 -16.28 9.90 -5.99
N HIS A 469 -17.06 8.85 -6.23
CA HIS A 469 -18.19 8.89 -7.17
C HIS A 469 -19.57 9.08 -6.56
N ARG A 470 -19.68 9.15 -5.24
CA ARG A 470 -20.94 8.91 -4.54
C ARG A 470 -21.53 10.20 -3.97
N LYS A 471 -21.95 11.10 -4.87
CA LYS A 471 -22.90 12.18 -4.58
C LYS A 471 -24.19 11.97 -5.34
#